data_AF-A0A842W868-F1
#
_entry.id   AF-A0A842W868-F1
#
_cell.length_a   1.000
_cell.length_b   1.000
_cell.length_c   1.000
_cell.angle_alpha   90.00
_cell.angle_beta   90.00
_cell.angle_gamma   90.00
#
_symmetry.space_group_name_H-M   'P 1'
#
loop_
_entity.id
_entity.type
_entity.pdbx_description
1 polymer ?
#
loop_
_entity_poly.entity_id
_entity_poly.type
_entity_poly.pdbx_seq_one_letter_code
_entity_poly.pdbx_strand_id
1 'polypeptide(L)'
;MKKIDFTQIKKLPPEEKIKVLERVEGELKTLIEKRKKEIEEKNLEIENAEELLQEAQNEAKVLEEIKTPEIKKVDIGKLFHPEEKDLEGIAATAPSEAEKKAQIEELSKQPVQELYNTVVGIKSEIDKTGIETLYQQEKIEQINEALYEKKKAVENKQYNPTKKARHLLTAAEQMMENYM
;
A
#
# COMPACT_ATOMS: atom_id res chain seq x y z
N MET A 1 -36.18 -10.09 22.60
CA MET A 1 -37.36 -9.54 23.30
C MET A 1 -38.51 -10.52 23.12
N LYS A 2 -39.17 -10.98 24.19
CA LYS A 2 -40.35 -11.85 24.05
C LYS A 2 -41.45 -11.05 23.34
N LYS A 3 -42.19 -11.69 22.44
CA LYS A 3 -43.26 -11.05 21.67
C LYS A 3 -44.33 -10.57 22.66
N ILE A 4 -44.57 -9.26 22.72
CA ILE A 4 -45.57 -8.69 23.63
C ILE A 4 -46.96 -8.97 23.07
N ASP A 5 -47.78 -9.67 23.86
CA ASP A 5 -49.17 -9.97 23.51
C ASP A 5 -50.11 -8.87 24.05
N PHE A 6 -50.31 -7.83 23.24
CA PHE A 6 -51.21 -6.72 23.58
C PHE A 6 -52.67 -7.15 23.77
N THR A 7 -53.07 -8.30 23.24
CA THR A 7 -54.42 -8.85 23.41
C THR A 7 -54.70 -9.30 24.84
N GLN A 8 -53.68 -9.81 25.54
CA GLN A 8 -53.79 -10.16 26.96
C GLN A 8 -53.77 -8.92 27.85
N ILE A 9 -52.92 -7.94 27.52
CA ILE A 9 -52.83 -6.65 28.23
C ILE A 9 -54.16 -5.90 28.18
N LYS A 10 -54.92 -6.03 27.08
CA LYS A 10 -56.24 -5.40 26.95
C LYS A 10 -57.28 -5.88 27.98
N LYS A 11 -57.13 -7.11 28.50
CA LYS A 11 -58.06 -7.74 29.46
C LYS A 11 -57.77 -7.39 30.93
N LEU A 12 -56.63 -6.75 31.21
CA LEU A 12 -56.25 -6.36 32.57
C LEU A 12 -57.07 -5.15 33.07
N PRO A 13 -57.25 -5.01 34.40
CA PRO A 13 -57.81 -3.81 35.01
C PRO A 13 -57.01 -2.55 34.61
N PRO A 14 -57.64 -1.35 34.57
CA PRO A 14 -56.99 -0.13 34.09
C PRO A 14 -55.65 0.18 34.78
N GLU A 15 -55.56 0.02 36.10
CA GLU A 15 -54.34 0.31 36.86
C GLU A 15 -53.17 -0.63 36.52
N GLU A 16 -53.43 -1.93 36.39
CA GLU A 16 -52.41 -2.91 36.00
C GLU A 16 -52.00 -2.75 34.55
N LYS A 17 -52.94 -2.37 33.69
CA LYS A 17 -52.71 -2.09 32.28
C LYS A 17 -51.72 -0.95 32.10
N ILE A 18 -51.89 0.14 32.84
CA ILE A 18 -50.97 1.28 32.82
C ILE A 18 -49.56 0.84 33.23
N LYS A 19 -49.41 0.14 34.37
CA LYS A 19 -48.10 -0.35 34.85
C LYS A 19 -47.39 -1.27 33.85
N VAL A 20 -48.14 -2.14 33.17
CA VAL A 20 -47.57 -3.02 32.14
C VAL A 20 -47.15 -2.22 30.91
N LEU A 21 -47.97 -1.27 30.47
CA LEU A 21 -47.67 -0.42 29.31
C LEU A 21 -46.46 0.49 29.56
N GLU A 22 -46.34 1.10 30.74
CA GLU A 22 -45.18 1.93 31.13
C GLU A 22 -43.88 1.12 31.12
N ARG A 23 -43.92 -0.11 31.62
CA ARG A 23 -42.76 -1.02 31.59
C ARG A 23 -42.36 -1.37 30.16
N VAL A 24 -43.36 -1.72 29.32
CA VAL A 24 -43.14 -2.02 27.91
C VAL A 24 -42.57 -0.81 27.18
N GLU A 25 -43.09 0.39 27.46
CA GLU A 25 -42.59 1.64 26.89
C GLU A 25 -41.14 1.88 27.29
N GLY A 26 -40.79 1.67 28.56
CA GLY A 26 -39.42 1.78 29.06
C GLY A 26 -38.47 0.79 28.36
N GLU A 27 -38.85 -0.49 28.28
CA GLU A 27 -38.07 -1.52 27.59
C GLU A 27 -37.86 -1.19 26.11
N LEU A 28 -38.91 -0.71 25.43
CA LEU A 28 -38.85 -0.29 24.03
C LEU A 28 -37.93 0.92 23.84
N LYS A 29 -38.01 1.93 24.72
CA LYS A 29 -37.12 3.10 24.69
C LYS A 29 -35.65 2.70 24.84
N THR A 30 -35.33 1.85 25.81
CA THR A 30 -33.96 1.34 26.00
C THR A 30 -33.49 0.53 24.79
N LEU A 31 -34.36 -0.30 24.21
CA LEU A 31 -34.01 -1.07 23.01
C LEU A 31 -33.77 -0.15 21.80
N ILE A 32 -34.60 0.86 21.59
CA ILE A 32 -34.45 1.84 20.52
C ILE A 32 -33.11 2.56 20.66
N GLU A 33 -32.78 3.06 21.85
CA GLU A 33 -31.49 3.74 22.08
C GLU A 33 -30.30 2.82 21.87
N LYS A 34 -30.38 1.57 22.33
CA LYS A 34 -29.34 0.57 22.05
C LYS A 34 -29.16 0.33 20.55
N ARG A 35 -30.26 0.16 19.81
CA ARG A 35 -30.20 -0.06 18.35
C ARG A 35 -29.70 1.15 17.59
N LYS A 36 -30.01 2.37 18.03
CA LYS A 36 -29.44 3.59 17.44
C LYS A 36 -27.92 3.63 17.55
N LYS A 37 -27.38 3.30 18.73
CA LYS A 37 -25.92 3.21 18.94
C LYS A 37 -25.28 2.14 18.05
N GLU A 38 -25.89 0.95 17.98
CA GLU A 38 -25.40 -0.11 17.09
C GLU A 38 -25.41 0.32 15.61
N ILE A 39 -26.45 1.07 15.17
CA ILE A 39 -26.51 1.62 13.81
C ILE A 39 -25.40 2.65 13.59
N GLU A 40 -25.14 3.53 14.55
CA GLU A 40 -24.08 4.54 14.48
C GLU A 40 -22.70 3.89 14.36
N GLU A 41 -22.41 2.90 15.21
CA GLU A 41 -21.17 2.10 15.14
C GLU A 41 -21.04 1.40 13.77
N LYS A 42 -22.12 0.82 13.26
CA LYS A 42 -22.11 0.14 11.95
C LYS A 42 -21.94 1.11 10.78
N ASN A 43 -22.49 2.32 10.86
CA ASN A 43 -22.28 3.35 9.85
C ASN A 43 -20.82 3.81 9.83
N LEU A 44 -20.19 3.94 11.00
CA LEU A 44 -18.75 4.25 11.08
C LEU A 44 -17.90 3.11 10.48
N GLU A 45 -18.25 1.86 10.73
CA GLU A 45 -17.59 0.71 10.08
C GLU A 45 -17.75 0.74 8.55
N ILE A 46 -18.92 1.12 8.04
CA ILE A 46 -19.17 1.26 6.60
C ILE A 46 -18.32 2.40 6.01
N GLU A 47 -18.29 3.56 6.65
CA GLU A 47 -17.48 4.71 6.21
C GLU A 47 -16.00 4.34 6.10
N ASN A 48 -15.45 3.68 7.14
CA ASN A 48 -14.07 3.19 7.10
C ASN A 48 -13.83 2.17 5.96
N ALA A 49 -14.79 1.27 5.70
CA ALA A 49 -14.68 0.31 4.62
C ALA A 49 -14.76 0.97 3.23
N GLU A 50 -15.57 2.02 3.08
CA GLU A 50 -15.65 2.83 1.87
C GLU A 50 -14.35 3.60 1.62
N GLU A 51 -13.73 4.18 2.65
CA GLU A 51 -12.41 4.82 2.56
C GLU A 51 -11.35 3.82 2.08
N LEU A 52 -11.29 2.64 2.69
CA LEU A 52 -10.36 1.57 2.29
C LEU A 52 -10.60 1.10 0.85
N LEU A 53 -11.87 0.96 0.44
CA LEU A 53 -12.22 0.61 -0.93
C LEU A 53 -11.75 1.69 -1.90
N GLN A 54 -11.93 2.96 -1.56
CA GLN A 54 -11.49 4.08 -2.38
C GLN A 54 -9.95 4.12 -2.48
N GLU A 55 -9.23 3.85 -1.40
CA GLU A 55 -7.77 3.73 -1.43
C GLU A 55 -7.31 2.61 -2.35
N ALA A 56 -7.89 1.41 -2.22
CA ALA A 56 -7.59 0.28 -3.09
C ALA A 56 -7.91 0.56 -4.58
N GLN A 57 -9.02 1.24 -4.86
CA GLN A 57 -9.37 1.66 -6.23
C GLN A 57 -8.38 2.69 -6.80
N ASN A 58 -7.92 3.63 -5.97
CA ASN A 58 -6.92 4.60 -6.39
C ASN A 58 -5.58 3.92 -6.65
N GLU A 59 -5.19 2.97 -5.81
CA GLU A 59 -3.98 2.16 -6.01
C GLU A 59 -4.05 1.35 -7.30
N ALA A 60 -5.18 0.67 -7.55
CA ALA A 60 -5.40 -0.05 -8.80
C ALA A 60 -5.31 0.87 -10.03
N LYS A 61 -5.88 2.09 -9.97
CA LYS A 61 -5.76 3.08 -11.06
C LYS A 61 -4.33 3.54 -11.29
N VAL A 62 -3.56 3.78 -10.21
CA VAL A 62 -2.14 4.12 -10.34
C VAL A 62 -1.38 2.99 -11.01
N LEU A 63 -1.66 1.74 -10.67
CA LEU A 63 -1.07 0.56 -11.32
C LEU A 63 -1.49 0.43 -12.80
N GLU A 64 -2.75 0.74 -13.15
CA GLU A 64 -3.22 0.74 -14.53
C GLU A 64 -2.63 1.87 -15.38
N GLU A 65 -2.42 3.07 -14.81
CA GLU A 65 -1.72 4.17 -15.48
C GLU A 65 -0.22 3.87 -15.67
N ILE A 66 0.34 2.96 -14.86
CA ILE A 66 1.66 2.35 -15.06
C ILE A 66 1.56 1.18 -16.07
N LYS A 67 0.58 1.20 -16.98
CA LYS A 67 0.67 0.46 -18.24
C LYS A 67 1.97 0.84 -18.92
N THR A 68 2.90 -0.10 -18.76
CA THR A 68 4.25 -0.16 -19.30
C THR A 68 4.29 0.48 -20.68
N PRO A 69 5.14 1.50 -20.93
CA PRO A 69 5.43 1.86 -22.31
C PRO A 69 5.89 0.57 -23.00
N GLU A 70 5.24 0.23 -24.11
CA GLU A 70 5.63 -0.92 -24.93
C GLU A 70 7.14 -0.84 -25.14
N ILE A 71 7.86 -1.77 -24.49
CA ILE A 71 9.31 -1.86 -24.62
C ILE A 71 9.55 -2.19 -26.10
N LYS A 72 9.89 -1.18 -26.90
CA LYS A 72 10.51 -1.41 -28.20
C LYS A 72 11.75 -2.24 -27.89
N LYS A 73 11.72 -3.53 -28.26
CA LYS A 73 12.87 -4.42 -28.20
C LYS A 73 13.99 -3.75 -28.99
N VAL A 74 14.88 -3.05 -28.31
CA VAL A 74 16.15 -2.64 -28.89
C VAL A 74 17.02 -3.88 -28.85
N ASP A 75 17.35 -4.38 -30.04
CA ASP A 75 18.18 -5.57 -30.23
C ASP A 75 19.62 -5.23 -29.80
N ILE A 76 19.92 -5.49 -28.52
CA ILE A 76 21.20 -5.17 -27.87
C ILE A 76 22.38 -5.92 -28.52
N GLY A 77 22.10 -6.97 -29.31
CA GLY A 77 23.09 -7.72 -30.08
C GLY A 77 23.79 -6.92 -31.18
N LYS A 78 23.32 -5.71 -31.52
CA LYS A 78 24.01 -4.80 -32.46
C LYS A 78 24.92 -3.77 -31.80
N LEU A 79 24.87 -3.62 -30.48
CA LEU A 79 25.70 -2.67 -29.74
C LEU A 79 27.00 -3.28 -29.19
N PHE A 80 27.09 -4.60 -29.13
CA PHE A 80 28.30 -5.29 -28.71
C PHE A 80 29.00 -5.90 -29.93
N HIS A 81 30.02 -5.19 -30.43
CA HIS A 81 31.02 -5.82 -31.29
C HIS A 81 31.88 -6.74 -30.42
N PRO A 82 32.20 -7.96 -30.87
CA PRO A 82 33.09 -8.84 -30.13
C PRO A 82 34.53 -8.36 -30.35
N GLU A 83 34.96 -7.38 -29.56
CA GLU A 83 36.39 -7.17 -29.35
C GLU A 83 36.81 -8.01 -28.14
N GLU A 84 37.48 -9.11 -28.45
CA GLU A 84 38.28 -9.91 -27.54
C GLU A 84 39.24 -8.99 -26.75
N LYS A 85 39.06 -8.90 -25.43
CA LYS A 85 40.13 -8.50 -24.50
C LYS A 85 39.83 -8.94 -23.07
N ASP A 86 40.68 -9.86 -22.61
CA ASP A 86 41.13 -10.09 -21.24
C ASP A 86 40.09 -10.48 -20.18
N LEU A 87 39.86 -11.79 -20.10
CA LEU A 87 39.16 -12.48 -19.00
C LEU A 87 40.02 -12.71 -17.74
N GLU A 88 41.12 -11.97 -17.55
CA GLU A 88 41.99 -12.10 -16.36
C GLU A 88 41.95 -10.88 -15.40
N GLY A 89 41.02 -9.95 -15.58
CA GLY A 89 40.91 -8.72 -14.77
C GLY A 89 39.61 -8.52 -13.97
N ILE A 90 38.72 -9.51 -13.87
CA ILE A 90 37.38 -9.35 -13.24
C ILE A 90 37.35 -9.88 -11.79
N ALA A 91 38.45 -9.70 -11.08
CA ALA A 91 38.48 -9.75 -9.63
C ALA A 91 38.95 -8.37 -9.15
N ALA A 92 38.06 -7.64 -8.48
CA ALA A 92 38.26 -6.33 -7.87
C ALA A 92 38.08 -5.08 -8.75
N THR A 93 36.82 -4.73 -9.03
CA THR A 93 36.36 -3.33 -8.87
C THR A 93 34.94 -3.34 -8.34
N ALA A 94 34.75 -3.88 -7.12
CA ALA A 94 33.61 -3.44 -6.33
C ALA A 94 33.70 -1.91 -6.23
N PRO A 95 32.63 -1.16 -6.57
CA PRO A 95 32.69 0.30 -6.56
C PRO A 95 33.13 0.76 -5.17
N SER A 96 34.05 1.74 -5.14
CA SER A 96 34.52 2.30 -3.88
C SER A 96 33.34 2.84 -3.08
N GLU A 97 33.45 2.86 -1.76
CA GLU A 97 32.38 3.34 -0.88
C GLU A 97 31.95 4.78 -1.22
N ALA A 98 32.87 5.58 -1.76
CA ALA A 98 32.61 6.92 -2.26
C ALA A 98 31.74 6.93 -3.53
N GLU A 99 32.01 6.02 -4.48
CA GLU A 99 31.22 5.88 -5.71
C GLU A 99 29.82 5.33 -5.42
N LYS A 100 29.70 4.37 -4.49
CA LYS A 100 28.39 3.88 -4.02
C LYS A 100 27.57 5.02 -3.43
N LYS A 101 28.14 5.81 -2.52
CA LYS A 101 27.47 6.97 -1.91
C LYS A 101 27.04 8.01 -2.95
N ALA A 102 27.88 8.31 -3.94
CA ALA A 102 27.53 9.25 -5.01
C ALA A 102 26.35 8.74 -5.85
N GLN A 103 26.32 7.44 -6.19
CA GLN A 103 25.22 6.82 -6.92
C GLN A 103 23.91 6.83 -6.11
N ILE A 104 23.97 6.53 -4.81
CA ILE A 104 22.80 6.58 -3.93
C ILE A 104 22.29 8.02 -3.79
N GLU A 105 23.18 8.99 -3.65
CA GLU A 105 22.81 10.41 -3.58
C GLU A 105 22.11 10.85 -4.88
N GLU A 106 22.60 10.42 -6.04
CA GLU A 106 21.99 10.71 -7.33
C GLU A 106 20.61 10.05 -7.48
N LEU A 107 20.48 8.77 -7.12
CA LEU A 107 19.21 8.04 -7.10
C LEU A 107 18.21 8.67 -6.12
N SER A 108 18.68 9.13 -4.95
CA SER A 108 17.84 9.82 -3.96
C SER A 108 17.30 11.17 -4.45
N LYS A 109 17.88 11.75 -5.50
CA LYS A 109 17.38 12.99 -6.13
C LYS A 109 16.30 12.70 -7.17
N GLN A 110 16.25 11.48 -7.72
CA GLN A 110 15.25 11.11 -8.72
C GLN A 110 13.82 11.12 -8.16
N PRO A 111 12.78 11.34 -8.98
CA PRO A 111 11.40 11.15 -8.56
C PRO A 111 11.17 9.73 -8.00
N VAL A 112 10.43 9.61 -6.91
CA VAL A 112 10.06 8.31 -6.30
C VAL A 112 9.44 7.36 -7.34
N GLN A 113 8.68 7.91 -8.28
CA GLN A 113 8.06 7.12 -9.35
C GLN A 113 9.07 6.42 -10.25
N GLU A 114 10.25 7.01 -10.49
CA GLU A 114 11.31 6.38 -11.28
C GLU A 114 11.99 5.24 -10.53
N LEU A 115 12.24 5.42 -9.23
CA LEU A 115 12.75 4.37 -8.35
C LEU A 115 11.79 3.18 -8.31
N TYR A 116 10.49 3.45 -8.12
CA TYR A 116 9.43 2.44 -8.14
C TYR A 116 9.39 1.67 -9.48
N ASN A 117 9.38 2.38 -10.61
CA ASN A 117 9.35 1.74 -11.93
C ASN A 117 10.58 0.85 -12.18
N THR A 118 11.74 1.24 -11.63
CA THR A 118 12.98 0.46 -11.76
C THR A 118 12.88 -0.86 -10.98
N VAL A 119 12.37 -0.83 -9.74
CA VAL A 119 12.13 -2.05 -8.93
C VAL A 119 11.13 -2.97 -9.62
N VAL A 120 10.03 -2.42 -10.14
CA VAL A 120 9.02 -3.19 -10.90
C VAL A 120 9.63 -3.82 -12.15
N GLY A 121 10.47 -3.09 -12.88
CA GLY A 121 11.17 -3.59 -14.07
C GLY A 121 12.06 -4.79 -13.74
N ILE A 122 12.93 -4.65 -12.74
CA ILE A 122 13.83 -5.72 -12.30
C ILE A 122 13.03 -6.95 -11.87
N LYS A 123 11.99 -6.77 -11.03
CA LYS A 123 11.14 -7.86 -10.57
C LYS A 123 10.43 -8.57 -11.73
N SER A 124 9.90 -7.81 -12.69
CA SER A 124 9.26 -8.40 -13.86
C SER A 124 10.23 -9.23 -14.71
N GLU A 125 11.51 -8.84 -14.78
CA GLU A 125 12.54 -9.62 -15.46
C GLU A 125 12.84 -10.90 -14.71
N ILE A 126 13.04 -10.85 -13.40
CA ILE A 126 13.29 -12.03 -12.55
C ILE A 126 12.11 -13.01 -12.62
N ASP A 127 10.87 -12.51 -12.53
CA ASP A 127 9.66 -13.35 -12.62
C ASP A 127 9.57 -14.07 -13.99
N LYS A 128 10.09 -13.44 -15.05
CA LYS A 128 10.10 -14.02 -16.41
C LYS A 128 11.24 -15.00 -16.62
N THR A 129 12.43 -14.70 -16.12
CA THR A 129 13.64 -15.50 -16.35
C THR A 129 13.81 -16.61 -15.30
N GLY A 130 13.23 -16.44 -14.12
CA GLY A 130 13.47 -17.25 -12.93
C GLY A 130 14.89 -17.13 -12.37
N ILE A 131 15.67 -16.16 -12.84
CA ILE A 131 17.08 -15.99 -12.52
C ILE A 131 17.33 -14.54 -12.10
N GLU A 132 17.80 -14.37 -10.88
CA GLU A 132 18.35 -13.11 -10.38
C GLU A 132 19.84 -13.01 -10.72
N THR A 133 20.24 -11.87 -11.25
CA THR A 133 21.65 -11.55 -11.52
C THR A 133 22.25 -10.68 -10.42
N LEU A 134 23.57 -10.79 -10.21
CA LEU A 134 24.32 -9.92 -9.28
C LEU A 134 24.09 -8.43 -9.54
N TYR A 135 24.01 -8.02 -10.81
CA TYR A 135 23.69 -6.64 -11.17
C TYR A 135 22.29 -6.21 -10.71
N GLN A 136 21.28 -7.07 -10.87
CA GLN A 136 19.91 -6.78 -10.41
C GLN A 136 19.85 -6.69 -8.89
N GLN A 137 20.55 -7.59 -8.19
CA GLN A 137 20.64 -7.59 -6.73
C GLN A 137 21.30 -6.29 -6.22
N GLU A 138 22.48 -5.93 -6.74
CA GLU A 138 23.17 -4.69 -6.38
C GLU A 138 22.31 -3.46 -6.69
N LYS A 139 21.54 -3.48 -7.78
CA LYS A 139 20.66 -2.39 -8.15
C LYS A 139 19.48 -2.24 -7.20
N ILE A 140 18.89 -3.35 -6.75
CA ILE A 140 17.83 -3.35 -5.73
C ILE A 140 18.37 -2.78 -4.42
N GLU A 141 19.55 -3.18 -3.98
CA GLU A 141 20.20 -2.66 -2.77
C GLU A 141 20.40 -1.14 -2.84
N GLN A 142 20.94 -0.63 -3.96
CA GLN A 142 21.11 0.81 -4.17
C GLN A 142 19.79 1.59 -4.13
N ILE A 143 18.73 1.04 -4.72
CA ILE A 143 17.41 1.67 -4.71
C ILE A 143 16.81 1.65 -3.30
N ASN A 144 17.03 0.58 -2.54
CA ASN A 144 16.60 0.49 -1.16
C ASN A 144 17.25 1.57 -0.29
N GLU A 145 18.57 1.75 -0.41
CA GLU A 145 19.30 2.81 0.30
C GLU A 145 18.84 4.22 -0.12
N ALA A 146 18.57 4.44 -1.41
CA ALA A 146 18.03 5.73 -1.90
C ALA A 146 16.59 6.01 -1.40
N LEU A 147 15.75 4.99 -1.28
CA LEU A 147 14.39 5.12 -0.71
C LEU A 147 14.45 5.41 0.79
N TYR A 148 15.37 4.79 1.51
CA TYR A 148 15.65 5.07 2.92
C TYR A 148 16.09 6.53 3.15
N GLU A 149 17.07 7.03 2.38
CA GLU A 149 17.51 8.43 2.48
C GLU A 149 16.38 9.42 2.13
N LYS A 150 15.54 9.10 1.14
CA LYS A 150 14.35 9.91 0.85
C LYS A 150 13.36 9.95 2.02
N LYS A 151 13.09 8.81 2.67
CA LYS A 151 12.20 8.74 3.83
C LYS A 151 12.73 9.56 5.00
N LYS A 152 14.03 9.47 5.26
CA LYS A 152 14.72 10.29 6.24
C LYS A 152 14.62 11.79 5.91
N ALA A 153 14.68 12.17 4.63
CA ALA A 153 14.43 13.55 4.21
C ALA A 153 12.96 14.00 4.43
N VAL A 154 11.99 13.08 4.31
CA VAL A 154 10.57 13.34 4.67
C VAL A 154 10.43 13.55 6.18
N GLU A 155 10.99 12.67 6.99
CA GLU A 155 10.94 12.73 8.46
C GLU A 155 11.59 14.00 9.01
N ASN A 156 12.73 14.39 8.43
CA ASN A 156 13.44 15.62 8.76
C ASN A 156 12.80 16.89 8.18
N LYS A 157 11.63 16.79 7.53
CA LYS A 157 10.90 17.90 6.87
C LYS A 157 11.71 18.62 5.77
N GLN A 158 12.74 17.98 5.25
CA GLN A 158 13.56 18.49 4.14
C GLN A 158 12.89 18.22 2.78
N TYR A 159 11.97 17.26 2.73
CA TYR A 159 11.16 16.94 1.55
C TYR A 159 9.69 16.78 1.96
N ASN A 160 8.78 17.46 1.27
CA ASN A 160 7.34 17.31 1.51
C ASN A 160 6.68 16.56 0.33
N PRO A 161 6.60 15.23 0.39
CA PRO A 161 6.09 14.42 -0.71
C PRO A 161 4.60 14.66 -0.90
N THR A 162 4.18 14.69 -2.17
CA THR A 162 2.75 14.62 -2.52
C THR A 162 2.14 13.31 -2.01
N LYS A 163 0.81 13.26 -1.87
CA LYS A 163 0.11 12.02 -1.48
C LYS A 163 0.53 10.84 -2.36
N LYS A 164 0.59 11.05 -3.68
CA LYS A 164 1.09 10.06 -4.66
C LYS A 164 2.52 9.59 -4.38
N ALA A 165 3.44 10.51 -4.09
CA ALA A 165 4.83 10.15 -3.80
C ALA A 165 4.99 9.36 -2.49
N ARG A 166 4.14 9.61 -1.48
CA ARG A 166 4.12 8.81 -0.24
C ARG A 166 3.69 7.37 -0.52
N HIS A 167 2.61 7.18 -1.26
CA HIS A 167 2.13 5.84 -1.61
C HIS A 167 3.19 5.06 -2.42
N LEU A 168 3.85 5.71 -3.39
CA LEU A 168 4.91 5.06 -4.17
C LEU A 168 6.14 4.72 -3.33
N LEU A 169 6.51 5.53 -2.33
CA LEU A 169 7.59 5.19 -1.39
C LEU A 169 7.25 3.91 -0.62
N THR A 170 6.05 3.85 -0.03
CA THR A 170 5.60 2.68 0.75
C THR A 170 5.45 1.43 -0.12
N ALA A 171 4.90 1.56 -1.33
CA ALA A 171 4.75 0.43 -2.25
C ALA A 171 6.12 -0.10 -2.72
N ALA A 172 7.10 0.79 -2.98
CA ALA A 172 8.45 0.38 -3.32
C ALA A 172 9.12 -0.35 -2.14
N GLU A 173 8.98 0.14 -0.91
CA GLU A 173 9.48 -0.52 0.31
C GLU A 173 8.89 -1.93 0.45
N GLN A 174 7.57 -2.07 0.39
CA GLN A 174 6.90 -3.37 0.50
C GLN A 174 7.31 -4.34 -0.62
N MET A 175 7.57 -3.84 -1.83
CA MET A 175 8.05 -4.67 -2.93
C MET A 175 9.47 -5.20 -2.67
N MET A 176 10.32 -4.43 -2.01
CA MET A 176 11.68 -4.83 -1.64
C MET A 176 11.72 -5.71 -0.39
N GLU A 177 10.85 -5.47 0.60
CA GLU A 177 10.72 -6.31 1.80
C GLU A 177 10.24 -7.73 1.48
N ASN A 178 9.36 -7.89 0.48
CA ASN A 178 8.93 -9.21 0.03
C ASN A 178 9.98 -9.96 -0.81
N TYR A 179 11.14 -9.33 -1.06
CA TYR A 179 12.19 -9.83 -1.92
C TYR A 179 13.48 -10.19 -1.16
N MET A 180 13.75 -9.54 -0.03
CA MET A 180 14.84 -9.88 0.92
C MET A 180 14.42 -10.98 1.89
#